data_AF-A0AAN4YPM2-F1
#
_entry.id   AF-A0AAN4YPM2-F1
#
_cell.length_a   1.000
_cell.length_b   1.000
_cell.length_c   1.000
_cell.angle_alpha   90.00
_cell.angle_beta   90.00
_cell.angle_gamma   90.00
#
_symmetry.space_group_name_H-M   'P 1'
#
loop_
_entity.id
_entity.type
_entity.pdbx_description
1 polymer ?
#
loop_
_entity_poly.entity_id
_entity_poly.type
_entity_poly.pdbx_seq_one_letter_code
_entity_poly.pdbx_strand_id
1 'polypeptide(L)'
;MMLYLRYQVEEYAFSAKKWGSAEALDAEFERRENEKKRRREAKFKSKLQDLKKRTRVDAYRRSRQGAAGGNFGDDLGNGGRHVHQWGRSIENPETGIGVKKCVDCGMEVEELEF
;
A
#
# COMPACT_ATOMS: atom_id res chain seq x y z
N MET A 1 7.21 26.49 -18.14
CA MET A 1 5.73 26.41 -18.27
C MET A 1 5.33 27.28 -19.46
N MET A 2 4.64 26.74 -20.46
CA MET A 2 4.20 27.53 -21.62
C MET A 2 2.89 28.23 -21.28
N LEU A 3 2.81 29.55 -21.51
CA LEU A 3 1.63 30.36 -21.26
C LEU A 3 0.96 30.71 -22.59
N TYR A 4 -0.35 30.57 -22.65
CA TYR A 4 -1.15 30.87 -23.85
C TYR A 4 -2.27 31.83 -23.50
N LEU A 5 -2.65 32.66 -24.46
CA LEU A 5 -3.78 33.56 -24.32
C LEU A 5 -5.09 32.80 -24.49
N ARG A 6 -6.02 32.95 -23.55
CA ARG A 6 -7.31 32.23 -23.54
C ARG A 6 -8.08 32.38 -24.86
N TYR A 7 -8.21 33.61 -25.36
CA TYR A 7 -8.94 33.92 -26.58
C TYR A 7 -8.42 33.16 -27.81
N GLN A 8 -7.08 33.12 -28.00
CA GLN A 8 -6.46 32.40 -29.12
C GLN A 8 -6.69 30.89 -29.05
N VAL A 9 -6.70 30.33 -27.84
CA VAL A 9 -6.93 28.89 -27.62
C VAL A 9 -8.39 28.53 -27.87
N GLU A 10 -9.33 29.37 -27.43
CA GLU A 10 -10.77 29.18 -27.66
C GLU A 10 -11.10 29.30 -29.15
N GLU A 11 -10.58 30.30 -29.84
CA GLU A 11 -10.75 30.46 -31.29
C GLU A 11 -10.26 29.24 -32.07
N TYR A 12 -9.05 28.75 -31.74
CA TYR A 12 -8.54 27.52 -32.35
C TYR A 12 -9.39 26.29 -32.00
N ALA A 13 -9.85 26.19 -30.76
CA ALA A 13 -10.66 25.06 -30.31
C ALA A 13 -12.01 24.99 -31.01
N PHE A 14 -12.70 26.13 -31.15
CA PHE A 14 -13.99 26.23 -31.85
C PHE A 14 -13.85 26.17 -33.37
N SER A 15 -12.66 26.41 -33.92
CA SER A 15 -12.44 26.26 -35.35
C SER A 15 -12.69 24.83 -35.85
N ALA A 16 -13.02 24.68 -37.14
CA ALA A 16 -13.19 23.39 -37.82
C ALA A 16 -11.93 22.50 -37.77
N LYS A 17 -10.76 23.06 -37.41
CA LYS A 17 -9.51 22.30 -37.27
C LYS A 17 -9.49 21.38 -36.06
N LYS A 18 -10.32 21.63 -35.03
CA LYS A 18 -10.30 20.85 -33.80
C LYS A 18 -11.68 20.31 -33.42
N TRP A 19 -12.59 21.16 -32.94
CA TRP A 19 -13.90 20.73 -32.45
C TRP A 19 -15.07 21.31 -33.23
N GLY A 20 -14.85 22.34 -34.06
CA GLY A 20 -15.84 22.90 -34.97
C GLY A 20 -16.91 23.80 -34.34
N SER A 21 -17.27 23.59 -33.07
CA SER A 21 -18.12 24.49 -32.30
C SER A 21 -17.91 24.34 -30.79
N ALA A 22 -18.46 25.28 -30.01
CA ALA A 22 -18.47 25.16 -28.54
C ALA A 22 -19.30 23.95 -28.08
N GLU A 23 -20.46 23.73 -28.67
CA GLU A 23 -21.35 22.61 -28.35
C GLU A 23 -20.68 21.25 -28.58
N ALA A 24 -19.93 21.11 -29.68
CA ALA A 24 -19.18 19.89 -29.98
C ALA A 24 -18.04 19.64 -28.97
N LEU A 25 -17.39 20.70 -28.49
CA LEU A 25 -16.40 20.61 -27.43
C LEU A 25 -17.03 20.18 -26.10
N ASP A 26 -18.19 20.72 -25.75
CA ASP A 26 -18.90 20.37 -24.51
C ASP A 26 -19.35 18.90 -24.55
N ALA A 27 -19.89 18.41 -25.67
CA ALA A 27 -20.26 17.01 -25.84
C ALA A 27 -19.04 16.06 -25.71
N GLU A 28 -17.90 16.44 -26.27
CA GLU A 28 -16.65 15.70 -26.12
C GLU A 28 -16.16 15.69 -24.66
N PHE A 29 -16.27 16.84 -23.97
CA PHE A 29 -15.89 16.96 -22.57
C PHE A 29 -16.73 16.05 -21.68
N GLU A 30 -18.06 16.06 -21.85
CA GLU A 30 -18.97 15.17 -21.14
C GLU A 30 -18.66 13.69 -21.40
N ARG A 31 -18.39 13.32 -22.66
CA ARG A 31 -17.97 11.95 -23.01
C ARG A 31 -16.73 11.53 -22.23
N ARG A 32 -15.72 12.41 -22.15
CA ARG A 32 -14.46 12.14 -21.45
C ARG A 32 -14.65 12.04 -19.94
N GLU A 33 -15.44 12.91 -19.33
CA GLU A 33 -15.71 12.85 -17.89
C GLU A 33 -16.52 11.60 -17.52
N ASN A 34 -17.51 11.21 -18.33
CA ASN A 34 -18.25 9.96 -18.17
C ASN A 34 -17.33 8.74 -18.31
N GLU A 35 -16.42 8.74 -19.30
CA GLU A 35 -15.47 7.64 -19.47
C GLU A 35 -14.50 7.54 -18.29
N LYS A 36 -13.99 8.66 -17.80
CA LYS A 36 -13.11 8.73 -16.63
C LYS A 36 -13.80 8.20 -15.38
N LYS A 37 -15.07 8.57 -15.17
CA LYS A 37 -15.91 8.02 -14.09
C LYS A 37 -16.07 6.50 -14.23
N ARG A 38 -16.45 6.01 -15.41
CA ARG A 38 -16.58 4.57 -15.71
C ARG A 38 -15.28 3.80 -15.44
N ARG A 39 -14.13 4.34 -15.88
CA ARG A 39 -12.81 3.72 -15.65
C ARG A 39 -12.46 3.65 -14.16
N ARG A 40 -12.80 4.69 -13.38
CA ARG A 40 -12.59 4.70 -11.92
C ARG A 40 -13.48 3.65 -11.23
N GLU A 41 -14.76 3.59 -11.59
CA GLU A 41 -15.71 2.61 -11.05
C GLU A 41 -15.30 1.18 -11.40
N ALA A 42 -14.89 0.92 -12.64
CA ALA A 42 -14.41 -0.39 -13.07
C ALA A 42 -13.16 -0.82 -12.29
N LYS A 43 -12.19 0.09 -12.12
CA LYS A 43 -10.99 -0.17 -11.31
C LYS A 43 -11.35 -0.45 -9.85
N PHE A 44 -12.27 0.32 -9.28
CA PHE A 44 -12.75 0.13 -7.91
C PHE A 44 -13.41 -1.25 -7.76
N LYS A 45 -14.32 -1.61 -8.66
CA LYS A 45 -15.01 -2.91 -8.67
C LYS A 45 -14.02 -4.07 -8.83
N SER A 46 -13.04 -3.96 -9.73
CA SER A 46 -11.99 -4.97 -9.90
C SER A 46 -11.20 -5.18 -8.60
N LYS A 47 -10.69 -4.10 -8.01
CA LYS A 47 -9.93 -4.17 -6.75
C LYS A 47 -10.77 -4.75 -5.61
N LEU A 48 -12.07 -4.41 -5.56
CA LEU A 48 -12.98 -4.96 -4.56
C LEU A 48 -13.22 -6.46 -4.74
N GLN A 49 -13.30 -6.95 -5.98
CA GLN A 49 -13.37 -8.39 -6.25
C GLN A 49 -12.07 -9.10 -5.90
N ASP A 50 -10.92 -8.52 -6.23
CA ASP A 50 -9.62 -9.09 -5.89
C ASP A 50 -9.40 -9.14 -4.37
N LEU A 51 -9.80 -8.09 -3.65
CA LEU A 51 -9.80 -8.09 -2.19
C LEU A 51 -10.68 -9.20 -1.63
N LYS A 52 -11.92 -9.36 -2.13
CA LYS A 52 -12.83 -10.43 -1.72
C LYS A 52 -12.26 -11.83 -1.98
N LYS A 53 -11.59 -12.03 -3.12
CA LYS A 53 -10.93 -13.31 -3.44
C LYS A 53 -9.80 -13.60 -2.46
N ARG A 54 -8.94 -12.61 -2.19
CA ARG A 54 -7.82 -12.74 -1.25
C ARG A 54 -8.32 -13.06 0.17
N THR A 55 -9.29 -12.30 0.68
CA THR A 55 -9.82 -12.53 2.02
C THR A 55 -10.59 -13.84 2.16
N ARG A 56 -11.29 -14.28 1.09
CA ARG A 56 -11.97 -15.59 1.08
C ARG A 56 -10.97 -16.76 1.19
N VAL A 57 -9.89 -16.71 0.42
CA VAL A 57 -8.83 -17.73 0.47
C VAL A 57 -8.11 -17.69 1.82
N ASP A 58 -7.82 -16.50 2.35
CA ASP A 58 -7.19 -16.36 3.67
C ASP A 58 -8.10 -16.92 4.78
N ALA A 59 -9.41 -16.64 4.76
CA ALA A 59 -10.36 -17.21 5.72
C ALA A 59 -10.44 -18.75 5.64
N TYR A 60 -10.48 -19.31 4.42
CA TYR A 60 -10.46 -20.76 4.21
C TYR A 60 -9.12 -21.40 4.62
N ARG A 61 -7.99 -20.73 4.38
CA ARG A 61 -6.67 -21.19 4.82
C ARG A 61 -6.57 -21.16 6.34
N ARG A 62 -7.06 -20.11 6.99
CA ARG A 62 -7.13 -19.98 8.46
C ARG A 62 -8.02 -21.05 9.08
N SER A 63 -9.19 -21.36 8.48
CA SER A 63 -10.07 -22.42 9.00
C SER A 63 -9.46 -23.83 8.83
N ARG A 64 -8.69 -24.07 7.76
CA ARG A 64 -8.05 -25.36 7.47
C ARG A 64 -6.71 -25.57 8.17
N GLN A 65 -6.00 -24.50 8.55
CA GLN A 65 -4.76 -24.58 9.34
C GLN A 65 -4.98 -24.93 10.82
N GLY A 66 -6.23 -25.14 11.25
CA GLY A 66 -6.55 -25.73 12.53
C GLY A 66 -6.46 -24.76 13.70
N ALA A 67 -7.60 -24.57 14.36
CA ALA A 67 -7.77 -24.34 15.80
C ALA A 67 -6.52 -23.99 16.66
N ALA A 68 -5.97 -22.79 16.48
CA ALA A 68 -5.49 -21.98 17.60
C ALA A 68 -6.20 -20.64 17.47
N GLY A 69 -7.21 -20.42 18.32
CA GLY A 69 -8.22 -19.37 18.17
C GLY A 69 -7.62 -17.97 18.12
N GLY A 70 -7.62 -17.38 16.93
CA GLY A 70 -7.37 -15.95 16.74
C GLY A 70 -8.60 -15.27 16.18
N ASN A 71 -9.11 -14.26 16.88
CA ASN A 71 -10.22 -13.42 16.44
C ASN A 71 -9.76 -12.41 15.37
N PHE A 72 -10.71 -11.74 14.70
CA PHE A 72 -10.39 -10.68 13.74
C PHE A 72 -9.65 -9.52 14.43
N GLY A 73 -8.33 -9.43 14.21
CA GLY A 73 -7.46 -8.48 14.90
C GLY A 73 -6.25 -9.14 15.59
N ASP A 74 -6.25 -10.47 15.73
CA ASP A 74 -5.14 -11.18 16.37
C ASP A 74 -3.94 -11.35 15.41
N ASP A 75 -2.75 -11.15 15.97
CA ASP A 75 -1.46 -11.32 15.29
C ASP A 75 -1.22 -12.80 14.95
N LEU A 76 -1.72 -13.20 13.77
CA LEU A 76 -1.49 -14.53 13.20
C LEU A 76 -0.09 -14.61 12.58
N GLY A 77 0.91 -14.86 13.42
CA GLY A 77 2.25 -15.21 12.98
C GLY A 77 2.99 -15.98 14.06
N ASN A 78 3.49 -17.17 13.73
CA ASN A 78 4.52 -17.89 14.49
C ASN A 78 5.88 -17.15 14.38
N GLY A 79 5.85 -15.83 14.57
CA GLY A 79 6.82 -14.85 14.09
C GLY A 79 6.28 -13.42 14.20
N GLY A 80 5.46 -13.14 15.22
CA GLY A 80 5.24 -11.76 15.65
C GLY A 80 6.60 -11.11 15.86
N ARG A 81 6.78 -9.90 15.35
CA ARG A 81 7.98 -9.09 15.62
C ARG A 81 8.09 -8.99 17.14
N HIS A 82 8.91 -9.84 17.75
CA HIS A 82 9.05 -9.81 19.19
C HIS A 82 9.87 -8.57 19.51
N VAL A 83 9.34 -7.77 20.43
CA VAL A 83 10.09 -6.62 20.93
C VAL A 83 11.14 -7.19 21.86
N HIS A 84 12.42 -7.12 21.48
CA HIS A 84 13.50 -7.69 22.27
C HIS A 84 13.61 -6.97 23.62
N GLN A 85 13.32 -7.68 24.70
CA GLN A 85 13.73 -7.28 26.03
C GLN A 85 15.14 -7.83 26.30
N TRP A 86 16.12 -6.92 26.34
CA TRP A 86 17.53 -7.26 26.54
C TRP A 86 17.85 -7.44 28.04
N GLY A 87 18.52 -8.54 28.37
CA GLY A 87 19.02 -8.81 29.72
C GLY A 87 20.30 -8.02 30.06
N ARG A 88 20.88 -8.31 31.22
CA ARG A 88 22.13 -7.70 31.70
C ARG A 88 23.29 -8.03 30.76
N SER A 89 24.12 -7.04 30.43
CA SER A 89 25.34 -7.25 29.65
C SER A 89 26.33 -8.16 30.40
N ILE A 90 26.89 -9.14 29.68
CA ILE A 90 27.94 -10.02 30.17
C ILE A 90 29.17 -9.80 29.28
N GLU A 91 30.33 -9.58 29.88
CA GLU A 91 31.59 -9.48 29.13
C GLU A 91 31.98 -10.85 28.60
N ASN A 92 32.21 -10.95 27.30
CA ASN A 92 32.70 -12.18 26.70
C ASN A 92 34.19 -12.34 27.04
N PRO A 93 34.60 -13.42 27.75
CA PRO A 93 35.97 -13.60 28.21
C PRO A 93 37.00 -13.77 27.08
N GLU A 94 36.57 -14.09 25.85
CA GLU A 94 37.49 -14.26 24.71
C GLU A 94 37.73 -12.97 23.92
N THR A 95 36.75 -12.06 23.88
CA THR A 95 36.82 -10.84 23.05
C THR A 95 36.85 -9.55 23.87
N GLY A 96 36.49 -9.60 25.15
CA GLY A 96 36.37 -8.43 26.02
C GLY A 96 35.18 -7.53 25.68
N ILE A 97 34.27 -7.96 24.79
CA ILE A 97 33.12 -7.17 24.32
C ILE A 97 31.88 -7.51 25.17
N GLY A 98 31.05 -6.50 25.49
CA GLY A 98 29.80 -6.68 26.20
C GLY A 98 28.71 -7.29 25.31
N VAL A 99 28.20 -8.47 25.68
CA VAL A 99 27.11 -9.16 24.97
C VAL A 99 25.82 -9.05 25.77
N LYS A 100 24.73 -8.63 25.10
CA LYS A 100 23.37 -8.66 25.65
C LYS A 100 22.57 -9.77 25.01
N LYS A 101 21.89 -10.57 25.84
CA LYS A 101 21.00 -11.65 25.39
C LYS A 101 19.54 -11.28 25.63
N CYS A 102 18.70 -11.49 24.63
CA CYS A 102 17.25 -11.33 24.78
C CYS A 102 16.69 -12.45 25.65
N VAL A 103 15.88 -12.10 26.64
CA VAL A 103 15.36 -13.03 27.66
C VAL A 103 14.39 -14.05 27.04
N ASP A 104 13.64 -13.65 26.02
CA ASP A 104 12.55 -14.48 25.48
C ASP A 104 12.97 -15.36 24.30
N CYS A 105 13.85 -14.86 23.43
CA CYS A 105 14.23 -15.56 22.19
C CYS A 105 15.70 -16.00 22.13
N GLY A 106 16.52 -15.60 23.12
CA GLY A 106 17.93 -15.96 23.18
C GLY A 106 18.83 -15.33 22.12
N MET A 107 18.38 -14.30 21.39
CA MET A 107 19.23 -13.55 20.45
C MET A 107 20.33 -12.79 21.21
N GLU A 108 21.53 -12.76 20.66
CA GLU A 108 22.71 -12.11 21.25
C GLU A 108 23.14 -10.93 20.39
N VAL A 109 23.47 -9.80 21.03
CA VAL A 109 23.97 -8.58 20.38
C VAL A 109 25.23 -8.13 21.09
N GLU A 110 26.30 -7.91 20.33
CA GLU A 110 27.57 -7.34 20.79
C GLU A 110 27.50 -5.81 20.73
N GLU A 111 27.73 -5.15 21.87
CA GLU A 111 27.84 -3.69 21.92
C GLU A 111 29.30 -3.28 22.18
N LEU A 112 29.85 -2.48 21.26
CA LEU A 112 31.13 -1.80 21.43
C LEU A 112 30.87 -0.42 22.01
N GLU A 113 31.25 -0.20 23.27
CA GLU A 113 31.29 1.15 23.86
C GLU A 113 32.56 1.87 23.35
N PHE A 114 32.37 3.01 22.68
CA PHE A 114 33.45 3.91 22.23
C PHE A 114 33.66 5.05 23.22
#